data_AF-A0A1Z9ULP0-F1
#
_entry.id   AF-A0A1Z9ULP0-F1
#
_cell.length_a   1.000
_cell.length_b   1.000
_cell.length_c   1.000
_cell.angle_alpha   90.00
_cell.angle_beta   90.00
_cell.angle_gamma   90.00
#
_symmetry.space_group_name_H-M   'P 1'
#
loop_
_entity.id
_entity.type
_entity.pdbx_description
1 polymer ?
#
loop_
_entity_poly.entity_id
_entity_poly.type
_entity_poly.pdbx_seq_one_letter_code
_entity_poly.pdbx_strand_id
1 'polypeptide(L)'
;MTKKDLVKIIREVVKREVQKEVKKIFIKEETSPKLENILTEVETPKQSTPTKKYTDNEALNKVLNETVALSNKSTDEYPTLGGGAFDTKRMTELLGYGKTEDVKRDMVAVDSFKKAGVSSEQVPESVTNALTRDYSDLMKAINKKGK
;
A
#
# COMPACT_ATOMS: atom_id res chain seq x y z
N MET A 1 -28.40 -47.74 -36.14
CA MET A 1 -28.50 -46.34 -35.69
C MET A 1 -28.79 -45.46 -36.89
N THR A 2 -29.86 -44.68 -36.84
CA THR A 2 -30.12 -43.66 -37.86
C THR A 2 -29.38 -42.37 -37.50
N LYS A 3 -29.11 -41.51 -38.49
CA LYS A 3 -28.50 -40.18 -38.25
C LYS A 3 -29.29 -39.36 -37.20
N LYS A 4 -30.60 -39.58 -37.11
CA LYS A 4 -31.49 -38.94 -36.12
C LYS A 4 -31.21 -39.42 -34.70
N ASP A 5 -30.91 -40.70 -34.52
CA ASP A 5 -30.58 -41.28 -33.20
C ASP A 5 -29.25 -40.76 -32.67
N LEU A 6 -28.25 -40.62 -33.55
CA LEU A 6 -26.93 -40.06 -33.19
C LEU A 6 -27.04 -38.60 -32.74
N VAL A 7 -27.80 -37.78 -33.49
CA VAL A 7 -28.05 -36.38 -33.13
C VAL A 7 -28.77 -36.27 -31.79
N LYS A 8 -29.70 -37.18 -31.48
CA LYS A 8 -30.39 -37.23 -30.19
C LYS A 8 -29.43 -37.52 -29.04
N ILE A 9 -28.53 -38.49 -29.22
CA ILE A 9 -27.49 -38.85 -28.23
C ILE A 9 -26.53 -37.67 -28.02
N ILE A 10 -26.06 -37.02 -29.09
CA ILE A 10 -25.18 -35.85 -28.99
C ILE A 10 -25.86 -34.72 -28.21
N ARG A 11 -27.14 -34.42 -28.50
CA ARG A 11 -27.89 -33.39 -27.77
C ARG A 11 -28.03 -33.72 -26.28
N GLU A 12 -28.25 -34.98 -25.93
CA GLU A 12 -28.32 -35.40 -24.53
C GLU A 12 -26.98 -35.24 -23.82
N VAL A 13 -25.86 -35.61 -24.47
CA VAL A 13 -24.51 -35.43 -23.92
C VAL A 13 -24.19 -33.95 -23.72
N VAL A 14 -24.43 -33.11 -24.74
CA VAL A 14 -24.21 -31.66 -24.66
C VAL A 14 -25.08 -31.04 -23.56
N LYS A 15 -26.36 -31.40 -23.48
CA LYS A 15 -27.26 -30.89 -22.43
C LYS A 15 -26.77 -31.23 -21.02
N ARG A 16 -26.27 -32.45 -20.81
CA ARG A 16 -25.70 -32.87 -19.52
C ARG A 16 -24.45 -32.07 -19.18
N GLU A 17 -23.58 -31.82 -20.15
CA GLU A 17 -22.33 -31.10 -19.91
C GLU A 17 -22.57 -29.61 -19.61
N VAL A 18 -23.44 -28.95 -20.39
CA VAL A 18 -23.85 -27.57 -20.14
C VAL A 18 -24.54 -27.44 -18.77
N GLN A 19 -25.41 -28.37 -18.39
CA GLN A 19 -26.08 -28.33 -17.08
C GLN A 19 -25.09 -28.45 -15.91
N LYS A 20 -24.01 -29.24 -16.04
CA LYS A 20 -22.98 -29.34 -15.01
C LYS A 20 -22.20 -28.03 -14.87
N GLU A 21 -21.82 -27.41 -15.99
CA GLU A 21 -21.08 -26.14 -15.97
C GLU A 21 -21.93 -25.01 -15.39
N VAL A 22 -23.20 -24.89 -15.79
CA VAL A 22 -24.11 -23.88 -15.23
C VAL A 22 -24.29 -24.05 -13.73
N LYS A 23 -24.52 -25.28 -13.24
CA LYS A 23 -24.61 -25.53 -11.79
C LYS A 23 -23.31 -25.18 -11.05
N LYS A 24 -22.15 -25.45 -11.63
CA LYS A 24 -20.84 -25.12 -11.06
C LYS A 24 -20.62 -23.61 -10.97
N ILE A 25 -21.07 -22.85 -11.96
CA ILE A 25 -21.02 -21.38 -11.95
C ILE A 25 -21.98 -20.83 -10.88
N PHE A 26 -23.22 -21.30 -10.86
CA PHE A 26 -24.25 -20.82 -9.93
C PHE A 26 -23.88 -21.07 -8.45
N ILE A 27 -23.34 -22.27 -8.13
CA ILE A 27 -22.89 -22.58 -6.76
C ILE A 27 -21.68 -21.72 -6.36
N LYS A 28 -20.75 -21.42 -7.29
CA LYS A 28 -19.62 -20.51 -7.00
C LYS A 28 -20.07 -19.06 -6.77
N GLU A 29 -21.11 -18.64 -7.47
CA GLU A 29 -21.71 -17.31 -7.28
C GLU A 29 -22.46 -17.21 -5.95
N GLU A 30 -23.22 -18.24 -5.56
CA GLU A 30 -23.92 -18.29 -4.26
C GLU A 30 -22.97 -18.46 -3.06
N THR A 31 -21.82 -19.11 -3.24
CA THR A 31 -20.78 -19.29 -2.20
C THR A 31 -19.76 -18.16 -2.16
N SER A 32 -19.87 -17.16 -3.04
CA SER A 32 -19.16 -15.90 -2.86
C SER A 32 -19.71 -15.25 -1.59
N PRO A 33 -18.88 -14.90 -0.59
CA PRO A 33 -19.36 -14.30 0.64
C PRO A 33 -20.07 -12.99 0.27
N LYS A 34 -21.39 -12.95 0.40
CA LYS A 34 -22.14 -11.70 0.42
C LYS A 34 -21.45 -10.78 1.42
N LEU A 35 -21.12 -9.57 0.96
CA LEU A 35 -20.43 -8.52 1.74
C LEU A 35 -21.15 -8.14 3.04
N GLU A 36 -22.36 -8.66 3.26
CA GLU A 36 -23.17 -8.51 4.47
C GLU A 36 -22.51 -9.12 5.72
N ASN A 37 -21.69 -10.18 5.58
CA ASN A 37 -21.00 -10.79 6.74
C ASN A 37 -19.70 -10.07 7.16
N ILE A 38 -19.28 -9.03 6.43
CA ILE A 38 -18.08 -8.23 6.77
C ILE A 38 -18.46 -7.05 7.69
N LEU A 39 -19.73 -6.69 7.78
CA LEU A 39 -20.24 -5.79 8.81
C LEU A 39 -20.53 -6.60 10.07
N THR A 40 -19.48 -7.22 10.64
CA THR A 40 -19.51 -7.51 12.06
C THR A 40 -19.67 -6.15 12.73
N GLU A 41 -20.86 -5.91 13.25
CA GLU A 41 -21.20 -4.77 14.08
C GLU A 41 -20.14 -4.66 15.17
N VAL A 42 -19.16 -3.78 14.95
CA VAL A 42 -18.19 -3.42 15.97
C VAL A 42 -19.00 -2.62 16.97
N GLU A 43 -19.59 -3.32 17.94
CA GLU A 43 -20.00 -2.73 19.20
C GLU A 43 -18.74 -2.13 19.83
N THR A 44 -18.40 -0.91 19.45
CA THR A 44 -17.42 -0.13 20.19
C THR A 44 -18.02 0.05 21.58
N PRO A 45 -17.37 -0.42 22.66
CA PRO A 45 -17.81 -0.04 24.00
C PRO A 45 -17.78 1.49 24.03
N LYS A 46 -18.95 2.11 24.29
CA LYS A 46 -19.02 3.55 24.59
C LYS A 46 -18.23 3.73 25.88
N GLN A 47 -16.92 3.92 25.74
CA GLN A 47 -16.03 4.24 26.83
C GLN A 47 -16.48 5.62 27.30
N SER A 48 -17.20 5.66 28.41
CA SER A 48 -17.65 6.88 29.06
C SER A 48 -16.40 7.60 29.57
N THR A 49 -15.75 8.37 28.70
CA THR A 49 -14.67 9.25 29.12
C THR A 49 -15.25 10.31 30.05
N PRO A 50 -14.59 10.64 31.17
CA PRO A 50 -15.05 11.70 32.05
C PRO A 50 -15.12 13.01 31.25
N THR A 51 -16.30 13.65 31.23
CA THR A 51 -16.51 14.92 30.52
C THR A 51 -15.70 16.01 31.20
N LYS A 52 -14.67 16.51 30.51
CA LYS A 52 -13.91 17.67 31.02
C LYS A 52 -14.68 18.94 30.70
N LYS A 53 -14.65 19.91 31.61
CA LYS A 53 -15.22 21.25 31.39
C LYS A 53 -14.15 22.14 30.77
N TYR A 54 -14.29 22.42 29.49
CA TYR A 54 -13.44 23.35 28.74
C TYR A 54 -14.08 24.74 28.59
N THR A 55 -15.41 24.80 28.63
CA THR A 55 -16.20 26.00 28.43
C THR A 55 -17.55 25.88 29.13
N ASP A 56 -18.15 27.03 29.48
CA ASP A 56 -19.47 27.10 30.12
C ASP A 56 -20.62 26.86 29.12
N ASN A 57 -20.35 26.96 27.82
CA ASN A 57 -21.34 26.65 26.79
C ASN A 57 -21.45 25.14 26.57
N GLU A 58 -22.63 24.58 26.86
CA GLU A 58 -22.88 23.14 26.79
C GLU A 58 -22.61 22.54 25.40
N ALA A 59 -23.04 23.21 24.33
CA ALA A 59 -22.88 22.73 22.96
C ALA A 59 -21.40 22.70 22.56
N LEU A 60 -20.66 23.76 22.89
CA LEU A 60 -19.22 23.82 22.61
C LEU A 60 -18.44 22.80 23.44
N ASN A 61 -18.79 22.63 24.72
CA ASN A 61 -18.12 21.66 25.59
C ASN A 61 -18.34 20.22 25.11
N LYS A 62 -19.52 19.92 24.56
CA LYS A 62 -19.81 18.62 23.96
C LYS A 62 -18.93 18.36 22.73
N VAL A 63 -18.89 19.30 21.78
CA VAL A 63 -18.04 19.20 20.57
C VAL A 63 -16.56 19.03 20.95
N LEU A 64 -16.08 19.75 21.97
CA LEU A 64 -14.70 19.64 22.44
C LEU A 64 -14.40 18.25 23.03
N ASN A 65 -15.29 17.70 23.86
CA ASN A 65 -15.11 16.34 24.39
C ASN A 65 -15.17 15.26 23.29
N GLU A 66 -15.98 15.45 22.26
CA GLU A 66 -16.04 14.56 21.10
C GLU A 66 -14.76 14.63 20.24
N THR A 67 -14.13 15.82 20.14
CA THR A 67 -12.93 16.04 19.32
C THR A 67 -11.61 15.71 20.02
N VAL A 68 -11.57 15.59 21.35
CA VAL A 68 -10.38 15.13 22.10
C VAL A 68 -9.94 13.73 21.65
N ALA A 69 -10.88 12.87 21.25
CA ALA A 69 -10.55 11.58 20.65
C ALA A 69 -9.75 11.71 19.35
N LEU A 70 -9.95 12.79 18.58
CA LEU A 70 -9.21 13.08 17.35
C LEU A 70 -7.77 13.55 17.65
N SER A 71 -7.56 14.34 18.71
CA SER A 71 -6.20 14.77 19.10
C SER A 71 -5.37 13.61 19.63
N ASN A 72 -5.98 12.68 20.37
CA ASN A 72 -5.29 11.52 20.94
C ASN A 72 -5.00 10.43 19.89
N LYS A 73 -5.68 10.45 18.74
CA LYS A 73 -5.40 9.56 17.60
C LYS A 73 -4.32 10.12 16.65
N SER A 74 -3.90 11.36 16.89
CA SER A 74 -2.94 12.09 16.03
C SER A 74 -1.57 12.28 16.70
N THR A 75 -1.33 11.61 17.83
CA THR A 75 0.01 11.53 18.43
C THR A 75 0.89 10.48 17.76
N ASP A 76 0.32 9.72 16.81
CA ASP A 76 1.08 8.88 15.92
C ASP A 76 1.96 9.79 15.05
N GLU A 77 3.23 9.85 15.42
CA GLU A 77 4.29 10.54 14.70
C GLU A 77 4.20 10.14 13.22
N TYR A 78 4.08 11.12 12.32
CA TYR A 78 4.00 10.83 10.88
C TYR A 78 5.14 9.89 10.50
N PRO A 79 4.87 8.84 9.69
CA PRO A 79 5.89 7.89 9.31
C PRO A 79 7.05 8.65 8.64
N THR A 80 8.16 8.72 9.36
CA THR A 80 9.37 9.37 8.87
C THR A 80 9.97 8.49 7.77
N LEU A 81 10.60 9.10 6.78
CA LEU A 81 11.14 8.39 5.61
C LEU A 81 12.38 7.56 5.98
N GLY A 82 12.18 6.42 6.64
CA GLY A 82 13.17 5.35 6.76
C GLY A 82 14.31 5.57 7.75
N GLY A 83 14.21 6.52 8.69
CA GLY A 83 15.31 6.76 9.62
C GLY A 83 15.07 7.62 10.85
N GLY A 84 13.84 7.98 11.21
CA GLY A 84 13.52 8.84 12.36
C GLY A 84 13.27 10.31 12.00
N ALA A 85 12.91 11.13 12.99
CA ALA A 85 12.55 12.54 12.80
C ALA A 85 13.68 13.38 12.16
N PHE A 86 13.29 14.35 11.33
CA PHE A 86 14.23 15.28 10.69
C PHE A 86 14.53 16.45 11.62
N ASP A 87 15.50 16.27 12.51
CA ASP A 87 16.01 17.37 13.32
C ASP A 87 17.03 18.23 12.56
N THR A 88 17.33 19.42 13.07
CA THR A 88 18.33 20.35 12.52
C THR A 88 19.71 19.71 12.31
N LYS A 89 20.07 18.72 13.13
CA LYS A 89 21.30 17.92 13.00
C LYS A 89 21.31 16.99 11.77
N ARG A 90 20.14 16.61 11.26
CA ARG A 90 19.97 15.71 10.10
C ARG A 90 19.68 16.46 8.81
N MET A 91 19.44 17.76 8.88
CA MET A 91 19.35 18.61 7.69
C MET A 91 20.64 18.55 6.86
N THR A 92 21.80 18.48 7.50
CA THR A 92 23.11 18.32 6.85
C THR A 92 23.24 16.97 6.13
N GLU A 93 22.71 15.91 6.74
CA GLU A 93 22.64 14.57 6.14
C GLU A 93 21.69 14.56 4.93
N LEU A 94 20.53 15.22 5.04
CA LEU A 94 19.55 15.33 3.96
C LEU A 94 20.06 16.17 2.77
N LEU A 95 20.72 17.30 3.02
CA LEU A 95 21.32 18.11 1.94
C LEU A 95 22.65 17.54 1.44
N GLY A 96 23.19 16.50 2.09
CA GLY A 96 24.46 15.89 1.71
C GLY A 96 25.66 16.83 1.80
N TYR A 97 25.57 17.91 2.59
CA TYR A 97 26.68 18.85 2.75
C TYR A 97 27.90 18.14 3.34
N GLY A 98 29.06 18.27 2.68
CA GLY A 98 30.34 17.70 3.13
C GLY A 98 30.62 16.25 2.72
N LYS A 99 29.72 15.58 1.98
CA LYS A 99 29.95 14.24 1.43
C LYS A 99 30.34 14.32 -0.06
N THR A 100 31.21 13.41 -0.52
CA THR A 100 31.51 13.25 -1.94
C THR A 100 30.28 12.74 -2.70
N GLU A 101 30.18 13.03 -3.99
CA GLU A 101 29.01 12.68 -4.80
C GLU A 101 28.76 11.16 -4.87
N ASP A 102 29.81 10.34 -4.81
CA ASP A 102 29.70 8.89 -4.71
C ASP A 102 28.99 8.45 -3.43
N VAL A 103 29.42 8.99 -2.29
CA VAL A 103 28.85 8.66 -0.98
C VAL A 103 27.40 9.11 -0.86
N LYS A 104 27.03 10.21 -1.53
CA LYS A 104 25.63 10.64 -1.62
C LYS A 104 24.76 9.62 -2.35
N ARG A 105 25.25 9.09 -3.48
CA ARG A 105 24.52 8.08 -4.27
C ARG A 105 24.37 6.76 -3.50
N ASP A 106 25.42 6.31 -2.83
CA ASP A 106 25.38 5.10 -1.99
C ASP A 106 24.38 5.24 -0.84
N MET A 107 24.33 6.41 -0.20
CA MET A 107 23.37 6.67 0.88
C MET A 107 21.92 6.64 0.38
N VAL A 108 21.66 7.19 -0.81
CA VAL A 108 20.33 7.14 -1.45
C VAL A 108 19.95 5.71 -1.83
N ALA A 109 20.91 4.91 -2.30
CA ALA A 109 20.69 3.50 -2.59
C ALA A 109 20.31 2.71 -1.32
N VAL A 110 21.04 2.90 -0.22
CA VAL A 110 20.75 2.27 1.07
C VAL A 110 19.39 2.69 1.61
N ASP A 111 19.01 3.96 1.50
CA ASP A 111 17.69 4.45 1.91
C ASP A 111 16.56 3.80 1.07
N SER A 112 16.79 3.63 -0.23
CA SER A 112 15.86 2.94 -1.14
C SER A 112 15.69 1.47 -0.78
N PHE A 113 16.78 0.77 -0.42
CA PHE A 113 16.72 -0.63 0.04
C PHE A 113 15.96 -0.76 1.36
N LYS A 114 16.23 0.14 2.32
CA LYS A 114 15.49 0.19 3.60
C LYS A 114 14.00 0.44 3.40
N LYS A 115 13.63 1.36 2.51
CA LYS A 115 12.22 1.61 2.14
C LYS A 115 11.56 0.41 1.47
N ALA A 116 12.31 -0.34 0.67
CA ALA A 116 11.84 -1.58 0.06
C ALA A 116 11.88 -2.79 1.01
N GLY A 117 12.37 -2.62 2.25
CA GLY A 117 12.45 -3.68 3.25
C GLY A 117 13.51 -4.75 2.95
N VAL A 118 14.48 -4.45 2.09
CA VAL A 118 15.56 -5.38 1.69
C VAL A 118 16.91 -4.90 2.22
N SER A 119 17.78 -5.84 2.59
CA SER A 119 19.16 -5.51 2.95
C SER A 119 20.05 -5.38 1.71
N SER A 120 21.16 -4.66 1.82
CA SER A 120 22.15 -4.52 0.74
C SER A 120 22.75 -5.85 0.25
N GLU A 121 22.70 -6.90 1.08
CA GLU A 121 23.20 -8.24 0.75
C GLU A 121 22.20 -9.06 -0.08
N GLN A 122 20.91 -8.71 -0.01
CA GLN A 122 19.85 -9.39 -0.76
C GLN A 122 19.69 -8.83 -2.18
N VAL A 123 20.28 -7.66 -2.46
CA VAL A 123 20.15 -6.98 -3.74
C VAL A 123 21.31 -7.38 -4.66
N PRO A 124 21.03 -7.86 -5.89
CA PRO A 124 22.08 -8.18 -6.85
C PRO A 124 22.98 -6.98 -7.17
N GLU A 125 24.27 -7.23 -7.38
CA GLU A 125 25.27 -6.20 -7.67
C GLU A 125 24.95 -5.37 -8.93
N SER A 126 24.25 -5.97 -9.90
CA SER A 126 23.78 -5.24 -11.08
C SER A 126 22.78 -4.13 -10.73
N VAL A 127 21.92 -4.36 -9.74
CA VAL A 127 20.90 -3.41 -9.30
C VAL A 127 21.52 -2.34 -8.41
N THR A 128 22.45 -2.72 -7.53
CA THR A 128 23.17 -1.74 -6.70
C THR A 128 23.98 -0.79 -7.58
N ASN A 129 24.74 -1.31 -8.55
CA ASN A 129 25.53 -0.52 -9.48
C ASN A 129 24.65 0.36 -10.38
N ALA A 130 23.50 -0.13 -10.85
CA ALA A 130 22.56 0.68 -11.63
C ALA A 130 22.01 1.87 -10.83
N LEU A 131 21.77 1.67 -9.54
CA LEU A 131 21.24 2.69 -8.62
C LEU A 131 22.30 3.72 -8.21
N THR A 132 23.58 3.32 -8.13
CA THR A 132 24.70 4.21 -7.74
C THR A 132 25.51 4.76 -8.93
N ARG A 133 25.17 4.36 -10.16
CA ARG A 133 25.87 4.76 -11.39
C ARG A 133 25.89 6.28 -11.58
N ASP A 134 27.08 6.81 -11.88
CA ASP A 134 27.22 8.18 -12.36
C ASP A 134 26.85 8.29 -13.85
N TYR A 135 25.73 8.95 -14.14
CA TYR A 135 25.26 9.24 -15.51
C TYR A 135 25.73 10.61 -16.02
N SER A 136 26.57 11.33 -15.28
CA SER A 136 27.00 12.71 -15.62
C SER A 136 27.62 12.82 -17.01
N ASP A 137 28.43 11.83 -17.42
CA ASP A 137 29.07 11.83 -18.74
C ASP A 137 28.09 11.60 -19.88
N LEU A 138 27.07 10.74 -19.67
CA LEU A 138 25.97 10.57 -20.62
C LEU A 138 25.17 11.86 -20.77
N MET A 139 24.87 12.53 -19.65
CA MET A 139 24.19 13.82 -19.66
C MET A 139 25.00 14.91 -20.38
N LYS A 140 26.33 14.94 -20.18
CA LYS A 140 27.22 15.85 -20.92
C LYS A 140 27.20 15.56 -22.43
N ALA A 141 27.22 14.29 -22.83
CA ALA A 141 27.18 13.91 -24.24
C ALA A 141 25.84 14.29 -24.90
N ILE A 142 24.72 14.07 -24.21
CA ILE A 142 23.38 14.48 -24.66
C ILE A 142 23.31 16.01 -24.84
N ASN A 143 23.80 16.77 -23.85
CA ASN A 143 23.79 18.24 -23.91
C ASN A 143 24.66 18.81 -25.04
N LYS A 144 25.74 18.11 -25.43
CA LYS A 144 26.57 18.49 -26.58
C LYS A 144 25.91 18.18 -27.92
N LYS A 145 25.03 17.17 -27.99
CA LYS A 145 24.33 16.76 -29.21
C LYS A 145 23.10 17.62 -29.51
N GLY A 146 22.53 18.26 -28.50
CA GLY A 146 21.43 19.22 -28.62
C GLY A 146 21.87 20.67 -28.87
N LYS A 147 23.16 20.91 -29.12
CA LYS A 147 23.72 22.21 -29.51
C LYS A 147 24.15 22.20 -30.97
#